data_AF-X0MLJ9-F1
#
_entry.id   AF-X0MLJ9-F1
#
_cell.length_a   1.000
_cell.length_b   1.000
_cell.length_c   1.000
_cell.angle_alpha   90.00
_cell.angle_beta   90.00
_cell.angle_gamma   90.00
#
_symmetry.space_group_name_H-M   'P 1'
#
loop_
_entity.id
_entity.type
_entity.pdbx_description
1 polymer ?
#
loop_
_entity_poly.entity_id
_entity_poly.type
_entity_poly.pdbx_seq_one_letter_code
_entity_poly.pdbx_strand_id
1 'polypeptide(L)'
;MSTLDMAKEYLDRVISSKGYFPKSQGDLAGPSTQPLKDSFPFGRDAELVANALHTLNSALSAKATELLNDGTRELFDEVLWPRIRLILTTSFQDAVYDVSEGESLDEGDVDGETTQQVSVRFEGGWSALTRPLKHIMTPRTYAALASLAANKLARVLEKRAWSYFGRLTALGGLRLESDFSGIISVIAQDDYALREPFTQLQEILAIANMEDDEWDELESGYDSSRQGRSRLLSDEDVAKARKIVRR
;
A
#
# COMPACT_ATOMS: atom_id res chain seq x y z
N MET A 1 2.74 17.73 -10.66
CA MET A 1 2.31 17.30 -9.31
C MET A 1 3.28 17.79 -8.24
N SER A 2 4.56 17.42 -8.27
CA SER A 2 5.55 17.84 -7.26
C SER A 2 5.63 19.37 -7.07
N THR A 3 5.61 20.13 -8.16
CA THR A 3 5.61 21.60 -8.11
C THR A 3 4.36 22.18 -7.46
N LEU A 4 3.19 21.56 -7.66
CA LEU A 4 1.93 22.02 -7.07
C LEU A 4 1.87 21.71 -5.56
N ASP A 5 2.35 20.52 -5.16
CA ASP A 5 2.47 20.15 -3.75
C ASP A 5 3.47 21.08 -3.02
N MET A 6 4.63 21.35 -3.63
CA MET A 6 5.58 22.34 -3.11
C MET A 6 4.97 23.75 -3.04
N ALA A 7 4.29 24.23 -4.09
CA ALA A 7 3.69 25.56 -4.09
C ALA A 7 2.62 25.73 -3.00
N LYS A 8 1.81 24.69 -2.75
CA LYS A 8 0.88 24.64 -1.63
C LYS A 8 1.60 24.77 -0.29
N GLU A 9 2.65 23.99 -0.07
CA GLU A 9 3.44 24.03 1.17
C GLU A 9 4.14 25.38 1.38
N TYR A 10 4.69 25.97 0.31
CA TYR A 10 5.28 27.31 0.35
C TYR A 10 4.25 28.35 0.75
N LEU A 11 3.03 28.30 0.21
CA LEU A 11 1.98 29.24 0.53
C LEU A 11 1.51 29.07 1.99
N ASP A 12 1.29 27.84 2.44
CA ASP A 12 1.00 27.51 3.84
C ASP A 12 2.09 28.06 4.78
N ARG A 13 3.36 27.88 4.41
CA ARG A 13 4.52 28.35 5.19
C ARG A 13 4.65 29.87 5.21
N VAL A 14 4.48 30.55 4.07
CA VAL A 14 4.55 32.02 4.00
C VAL A 14 3.47 32.64 4.89
N ILE A 15 2.24 32.13 4.81
CA ILE A 15 1.13 32.69 5.59
C ILE A 15 1.34 32.42 7.08
N SER A 16 1.83 31.23 7.44
CA SER A 16 2.16 30.88 8.83
C SER A 16 3.35 31.68 9.40
N SER A 17 4.43 31.84 8.62
CA SER A 17 5.68 32.50 9.05
C SER A 17 5.53 33.99 9.31
N LYS A 18 4.64 34.65 8.57
CA LYS A 18 4.38 36.08 8.67
C LYS A 18 3.30 36.43 9.70
N GLY A 19 2.81 35.43 10.47
CA GLY A 19 1.86 35.67 11.56
C GLY A 19 0.48 36.12 11.10
N TYR A 20 0.07 35.77 9.87
CA TYR A 20 -1.26 36.09 9.33
C TYR A 20 -2.40 35.29 9.98
N PHE A 21 -2.08 34.31 10.84
CA PHE A 21 -3.04 33.55 11.60
C PHE A 21 -2.93 33.83 13.11
N PRO A 22 -4.06 34.05 13.82
CA PRO A 22 -4.07 33.91 15.27
C PRO A 22 -3.87 32.42 15.60
N LYS A 23 -2.80 32.07 16.34
CA LYS A 23 -2.74 30.74 16.96
C LYS A 23 -3.91 30.63 17.93
N SER A 24 -4.73 29.60 17.78
CA SER A 24 -5.79 29.25 18.72
C SER A 24 -5.23 29.19 20.14
N GLN A 25 -5.95 29.85 21.03
CA GLN A 25 -5.71 30.06 22.45
C GLN A 25 -5.26 28.75 23.15
N GLY A 26 -3.95 28.57 23.35
CA GLY A 26 -3.42 27.36 23.99
C GLY A 26 -1.90 27.33 24.19
N ASP A 27 -1.11 27.88 23.26
CA ASP A 27 0.35 27.85 23.39
C ASP A 27 0.94 29.20 23.83
N LEU A 28 1.44 29.20 25.06
CA LEU A 28 2.26 30.24 25.67
C LEU A 28 3.66 30.29 25.00
N ALA A 29 3.74 30.80 23.76
CA ALA A 29 4.91 31.47 23.16
C ALA A 29 4.68 31.72 21.65
N GLY A 30 4.26 32.96 21.30
CA GLY A 30 4.40 33.65 19.99
C GLY A 30 3.95 32.95 18.68
N PRO A 31 3.13 33.60 17.83
CA PRO A 31 3.64 34.59 16.91
C PRO A 31 2.74 35.82 16.80
N SER A 32 3.37 36.97 16.66
CA SER A 32 2.72 38.26 16.64
C SER A 32 1.95 38.48 15.33
N THR A 33 0.70 38.95 15.41
CA THR A 33 0.02 39.67 14.31
C THR A 33 0.69 41.02 13.97
N GLN A 34 1.85 41.31 14.59
CA GLN A 34 2.62 42.53 14.40
C GLN A 34 2.93 42.83 12.92
N PRO A 35 3.36 41.89 12.05
CA PRO A 35 3.73 42.25 10.67
C PRO A 35 2.56 42.83 9.85
N LEU A 36 1.35 42.31 10.06
CA LEU A 36 0.11 42.86 9.49
C LEU A 36 -0.30 44.16 10.16
N LYS A 37 -0.27 44.21 11.49
CA LYS A 37 -0.65 45.40 12.25
C LYS A 37 0.31 46.57 12.00
N ASP A 38 1.56 46.29 11.70
CA ASP A 38 2.58 47.29 11.33
C ASP A 38 2.33 47.81 9.90
N SER A 39 1.85 46.94 8.99
CA SER A 39 1.51 47.32 7.61
C SER A 39 0.12 47.95 7.48
N PHE A 40 -0.81 47.58 8.37
CA PHE A 40 -2.19 48.06 8.46
C PHE A 40 -2.47 48.58 9.88
N PRO A 41 -1.88 49.74 10.25
CA PRO A 41 -1.91 50.25 11.63
C PRO A 41 -3.27 50.85 12.07
N PHE A 42 -4.23 50.97 11.16
CA PHE A 42 -5.52 51.62 11.44
C PHE A 42 -6.71 50.67 11.22
N GLY A 43 -7.72 50.80 12.07
CA GLY A 43 -9.03 50.15 11.88
C GLY A 43 -9.03 48.62 12.05
N ARG A 44 -9.92 47.96 11.30
CA ARG A 44 -10.06 46.48 11.25
C ARG A 44 -9.44 45.87 9.99
N ASP A 45 -8.68 46.64 9.23
CA ASP A 45 -8.17 46.24 7.90
C ASP A 45 -7.22 45.04 8.00
N ALA A 46 -6.39 45.00 9.05
CA ALA A 46 -5.53 43.84 9.34
C ALA A 46 -6.33 42.55 9.53
N GLU A 47 -7.49 42.60 10.19
CA GLU A 47 -8.37 41.44 10.41
C GLU A 47 -9.07 41.01 9.12
N LEU A 48 -9.52 41.97 8.30
CA LEU A 48 -10.14 41.69 7.01
C LEU A 48 -9.16 41.02 6.04
N VAL A 49 -7.91 41.53 5.96
CA VAL A 49 -6.86 40.95 5.12
C VAL A 49 -6.46 39.57 5.62
N ALA A 50 -6.31 39.39 6.94
CA ALA A 50 -6.03 38.08 7.52
C ALA A 50 -7.13 37.05 7.19
N ASN A 51 -8.41 37.43 7.33
CA ASN A 51 -9.54 36.57 6.98
C ASN A 51 -9.59 36.26 5.48
N ALA A 52 -9.35 37.24 4.61
CA ALA A 52 -9.30 37.05 3.16
C ALA A 52 -8.16 36.10 2.75
N LEU A 53 -6.97 36.26 3.34
CA LEU A 53 -5.83 35.37 3.12
C LEU A 53 -6.11 33.95 3.63
N HIS A 54 -6.79 33.81 4.77
CA HIS A 54 -7.19 32.51 5.29
C HIS A 54 -8.15 31.79 4.35
N THR A 55 -9.21 32.47 3.90
CA THR A 55 -10.18 31.93 2.95
C THR A 55 -9.54 31.58 1.61
N LEU A 56 -8.61 32.41 1.12
CA LEU A 56 -7.86 32.12 -0.10
C LEU A 56 -7.00 30.88 0.06
N ASN A 57 -6.24 30.78 1.16
CA ASN A 57 -5.38 29.63 1.41
C ASN A 57 -6.18 28.34 1.56
N SER A 58 -7.28 28.36 2.31
CA SER A 58 -8.11 27.17 2.50
C SER A 58 -8.75 26.71 1.20
N ALA A 59 -9.29 27.63 0.39
CA ALA A 59 -9.89 27.31 -0.90
C ALA A 59 -8.84 26.79 -1.90
N LEU A 60 -7.68 27.45 -2.00
CA LEU A 60 -6.58 27.02 -2.88
C LEU A 60 -6.03 25.66 -2.44
N SER A 61 -5.79 25.46 -1.14
CA SER A 61 -5.30 24.21 -0.59
C SER A 61 -6.26 23.06 -0.85
N ALA A 62 -7.57 23.29 -0.69
CA ALA A 62 -8.59 22.29 -1.00
C ALA A 62 -8.55 21.89 -2.48
N LYS A 63 -8.56 22.86 -3.40
CA LYS A 63 -8.50 22.60 -4.85
C LYS A 63 -7.18 21.99 -5.31
N ALA A 64 -6.06 22.43 -4.75
CA ALA A 64 -4.75 21.84 -5.03
C ALA A 64 -4.71 20.38 -4.57
N THR A 65 -5.29 20.06 -3.41
CA THR A 65 -5.34 18.68 -2.90
C THR A 65 -6.22 17.79 -3.78
N GLU A 66 -7.39 18.27 -4.21
CA GLU A 66 -8.26 17.59 -5.18
C GLU A 66 -7.49 17.26 -6.48
N LEU A 67 -6.85 18.27 -7.08
CA LEU A 67 -6.08 18.10 -8.30
C LEU A 67 -4.86 17.19 -8.14
N LEU A 68 -4.19 17.24 -6.99
CA LEU A 68 -3.08 16.33 -6.68
C LEU A 68 -3.56 14.89 -6.56
N ASN A 69 -4.70 14.65 -5.91
CA ASN A 69 -5.27 13.31 -5.77
C ASN A 69 -5.69 12.75 -7.13
N ASP A 70 -6.38 13.53 -7.94
CA ASP A 70 -6.83 13.11 -9.27
C ASP A 70 -5.63 12.86 -10.21
N GLY A 71 -4.66 13.77 -10.23
CA GLY A 71 -3.44 13.59 -11.01
C GLY A 71 -2.62 12.38 -10.57
N THR A 72 -2.62 12.05 -9.26
CA THR A 72 -1.91 10.87 -8.74
C THR A 72 -2.62 9.59 -9.16
N ARG A 73 -3.96 9.58 -9.14
CA ARG A 73 -4.77 8.45 -9.61
C ARG A 73 -4.59 8.22 -11.12
N GLU A 74 -4.66 9.28 -11.91
CA GLU A 74 -4.47 9.17 -13.36
C GLU A 74 -3.06 8.70 -13.73
N LEU A 75 -2.02 9.24 -13.07
CA LEU A 75 -0.65 8.76 -13.25
C LEU A 75 -0.53 7.27 -12.91
N PHE A 76 -1.22 6.84 -11.85
CA PHE A 76 -1.24 5.44 -11.46
C PHE A 76 -1.89 4.57 -12.54
N ASP A 77 -3.10 4.89 -12.95
CA ASP A 77 -3.90 4.03 -13.84
C ASP A 77 -3.32 3.97 -15.26
N GLU A 78 -2.88 5.09 -15.81
CA GLU A 78 -2.43 5.17 -17.21
C GLU A 78 -0.96 4.85 -17.41
N VAL A 79 -0.10 5.12 -16.42
CA VAL A 79 1.36 5.00 -16.59
C VAL A 79 1.94 3.89 -15.73
N LEU A 80 1.64 3.90 -14.43
CA LEU A 80 2.30 3.00 -13.49
C LEU A 80 1.75 1.57 -13.58
N TRP A 81 0.42 1.44 -13.55
CA TRP A 81 -0.24 0.15 -13.49
C TRP A 81 0.04 -0.75 -14.72
N PRO A 82 0.03 -0.26 -15.97
CA PRO A 82 0.38 -1.09 -17.13
C PRO A 82 1.79 -1.68 -17.03
N ARG A 83 2.74 -0.90 -16.46
CA ARG A 83 4.13 -1.34 -16.25
C ARG A 83 4.24 -2.35 -15.12
N ILE A 84 3.58 -2.09 -13.98
CA ILE A 84 3.50 -3.04 -12.86
C ILE A 84 2.90 -4.36 -13.32
N ARG A 85 1.83 -4.32 -14.12
CA ARG A 85 1.20 -5.51 -14.67
C ARG A 85 2.15 -6.32 -15.55
N LEU A 86 2.95 -5.66 -16.39
CA LEU A 86 3.99 -6.34 -17.17
C LEU A 86 5.06 -6.97 -16.28
N ILE A 87 5.50 -6.26 -15.24
CA ILE A 87 6.45 -6.80 -14.24
C ILE A 87 5.87 -8.03 -13.56
N LEU A 88 4.60 -8.01 -13.15
CA LEU A 88 3.94 -9.19 -12.59
C LEU A 88 3.89 -10.35 -13.59
N THR A 89 3.46 -10.11 -14.82
CA THR A 89 3.38 -11.19 -15.83
C THR A 89 4.75 -11.83 -16.07
N THR A 90 5.80 -11.03 -16.18
CA THR A 90 7.18 -11.52 -16.39
C THR A 90 7.75 -12.21 -15.16
N SER A 91 7.46 -11.72 -13.95
CA SER A 91 7.95 -12.33 -12.70
C SER A 91 7.42 -13.75 -12.52
N PHE A 92 6.16 -13.97 -12.89
CA PHE A 92 5.46 -15.25 -12.74
C PHE A 92 5.47 -16.14 -14.00
N GLN A 93 6.22 -15.78 -15.05
CA GLN A 93 6.14 -16.48 -16.34
C GLN A 93 6.54 -17.96 -16.25
N ASP A 94 7.52 -18.29 -15.40
CA ASP A 94 8.03 -19.66 -15.21
C ASP A 94 7.61 -20.26 -13.86
N ALA A 95 6.68 -19.61 -13.16
CA ALA A 95 6.28 -20.05 -11.82
C ALA A 95 5.29 -21.21 -11.91
N VAL A 96 5.72 -22.38 -11.43
CA VAL A 96 4.93 -23.61 -11.40
C VAL A 96 4.53 -23.93 -9.96
N TYR A 97 3.22 -23.96 -9.70
CA TYR A 97 2.65 -24.25 -8.36
C TYR A 97 1.70 -25.46 -8.37
N ASP A 98 1.38 -25.99 -9.55
CA ASP A 98 0.54 -27.17 -9.74
C ASP A 98 1.46 -28.30 -10.26
N VAL A 99 1.22 -29.52 -9.78
CA VAL A 99 1.87 -30.72 -10.27
C VAL A 99 0.78 -31.57 -10.88
N SER A 100 0.81 -31.72 -12.21
CA SER A 100 0.04 -32.79 -12.86
C SER A 100 0.50 -34.12 -12.28
N GLU A 101 -0.44 -35.04 -11.97
CA GLU A 101 -0.14 -36.38 -11.45
C GLU A 101 0.97 -37.06 -12.27
N GLY A 102 2.23 -36.99 -11.79
CA GLY A 102 3.39 -37.59 -12.48
C GLY A 102 4.70 -36.81 -12.47
N GLU A 103 4.71 -35.49 -12.21
CA GLU A 103 5.96 -34.71 -12.12
C GLU A 103 6.36 -34.45 -10.66
N SER A 104 7.17 -35.32 -10.07
CA SER A 104 7.78 -35.03 -8.77
C SER A 104 8.61 -33.75 -8.89
N LEU A 105 8.20 -32.69 -8.20
CA LEU A 105 9.12 -31.61 -7.83
C LEU A 105 10.19 -32.27 -6.96
N ASP A 106 11.41 -32.38 -7.48
CA ASP A 106 12.51 -33.03 -6.79
C ASP A 106 12.76 -32.28 -5.47
N GLU A 107 12.75 -32.98 -4.32
CA GLU A 107 12.97 -32.37 -3.00
C GLU A 107 14.35 -31.66 -2.93
N GLY A 108 15.27 -31.99 -3.83
CA GLY A 108 16.56 -31.33 -4.01
C GLY A 108 16.53 -29.97 -4.72
N ASP A 109 15.38 -29.56 -5.28
CA ASP A 109 15.20 -28.29 -6.00
C ASP A 109 14.57 -27.20 -5.11
N VAL A 110 14.48 -27.48 -3.80
CA VAL A 110 14.11 -26.54 -2.72
C VAL A 110 15.39 -25.90 -2.16
N ASP A 111 16.23 -25.34 -3.04
CA ASP A 111 17.19 -24.36 -2.58
C ASP A 111 16.47 -23.01 -2.38
N GLY A 112 16.93 -22.21 -1.43
CA GLY A 112 16.34 -20.89 -1.16
C GLY A 112 16.38 -19.97 -2.38
N GLU A 113 17.33 -20.19 -3.30
CA GLU A 113 17.52 -19.43 -4.53
C GLU A 113 16.46 -19.72 -5.61
N THR A 114 15.97 -20.96 -5.74
CA THR A 114 14.91 -21.31 -6.72
C THR A 114 13.53 -20.90 -6.23
N THR A 115 13.31 -20.91 -4.91
CA THR A 115 12.02 -20.57 -4.29
C THR A 115 11.72 -19.05 -4.28
N GLN A 116 12.73 -18.19 -4.41
CA GLN A 116 12.55 -16.73 -4.46
C GLN A 116 12.70 -16.14 -5.86
N GLN A 117 12.61 -16.96 -6.91
CA GLN A 117 12.84 -16.49 -8.26
C GLN A 117 11.82 -15.42 -8.70
N VAL A 118 10.56 -15.53 -8.27
CA VAL A 118 9.53 -14.53 -8.60
C VAL A 118 9.79 -13.22 -7.88
N SER A 119 10.13 -13.26 -6.59
CA SER A 119 10.38 -12.05 -5.79
C SER A 119 11.60 -11.28 -6.28
N VAL A 120 12.69 -11.96 -6.65
CA VAL A 120 13.90 -11.35 -7.22
C VAL A 120 13.61 -10.69 -8.58
N ARG A 121 12.88 -11.37 -9.46
CA ARG A 121 12.47 -10.80 -10.77
C ARG A 121 11.56 -9.59 -10.59
N PHE A 122 10.61 -9.70 -9.66
CA PHE A 122 9.70 -8.62 -9.31
C PHE A 122 10.48 -7.42 -8.75
N GLU A 123 11.43 -7.64 -7.85
CA GLU A 123 12.28 -6.60 -7.27
C GLU A 123 13.05 -5.83 -8.34
N GLY A 124 13.67 -6.53 -9.30
CA GLY A 124 14.39 -5.90 -10.39
C GLY A 124 13.49 -4.94 -11.21
N GLY A 125 12.31 -5.41 -11.61
CA GLY A 125 11.34 -4.60 -12.35
C GLY A 125 10.75 -3.46 -11.52
N TRP A 126 10.40 -3.75 -10.27
CA TRP A 126 9.82 -2.79 -9.33
C TRP A 126 10.81 -1.66 -9.03
N SER A 127 12.05 -1.99 -8.69
CA SER A 127 13.10 -1.02 -8.36
C SER A 127 13.43 -0.11 -9.56
N ALA A 128 13.49 -0.69 -10.78
CA ALA A 128 13.71 0.08 -12.00
C ALA A 128 12.57 1.07 -12.28
N LEU A 129 11.34 0.73 -11.90
CA LEU A 129 10.16 1.58 -12.06
C LEU A 129 10.04 2.65 -10.96
N THR A 130 10.24 2.27 -9.70
CA THR A 130 9.91 3.12 -8.54
C THR A 130 11.04 4.05 -8.13
N ARG A 131 12.31 3.63 -8.28
CA ARG A 131 13.47 4.45 -7.88
C ARG A 131 13.52 5.80 -8.61
N PRO A 132 13.31 5.89 -9.94
CA PRO A 132 13.25 7.18 -10.62
C PRO A 132 12.08 8.04 -10.15
N LEU A 133 10.90 7.44 -9.90
CA LEU A 133 9.71 8.16 -9.43
C LEU A 133 9.92 8.74 -8.03
N LYS A 134 10.52 7.97 -7.12
CA LYS A 134 10.89 8.42 -5.77
C LYS A 134 11.85 9.62 -5.81
N HIS A 135 12.71 9.70 -6.83
CA HIS A 135 13.66 10.81 -6.96
C HIS A 135 13.03 12.11 -7.48
N ILE A 136 12.02 12.04 -8.34
CA ILE A 136 11.40 13.23 -8.97
C ILE A 136 10.12 13.71 -8.27
N MET A 137 9.49 12.85 -7.47
CA MET A 137 8.26 13.16 -6.74
C MET A 137 8.57 13.68 -5.32
N THR A 138 7.64 14.45 -4.76
CA THR A 138 7.72 14.77 -3.33
C THR A 138 7.43 13.51 -2.50
N PRO A 139 7.95 13.39 -1.26
CA PRO A 139 7.69 12.22 -0.43
C PRO A 139 6.19 11.94 -0.24
N ARG A 140 5.38 12.99 -0.06
CA ARG A 140 3.92 12.87 0.09
C ARG A 140 3.25 12.30 -1.15
N THR A 141 3.56 12.83 -2.33
CA THR A 141 2.92 12.40 -3.58
C THR A 141 3.39 11.00 -4.00
N TYR A 142 4.66 10.67 -3.72
CA TYR A 142 5.17 9.30 -3.91
C TYR A 142 4.50 8.30 -2.97
N ALA A 143 4.34 8.64 -1.68
CA ALA A 143 3.65 7.77 -0.72
C ALA A 143 2.20 7.49 -1.16
N ALA A 144 1.47 8.52 -1.60
CA ALA A 144 0.12 8.33 -2.14
C ALA A 144 0.08 7.39 -3.37
N LEU A 145 1.06 7.54 -4.28
CA LEU A 145 1.20 6.67 -5.46
C LEU A 145 1.53 5.22 -5.05
N ALA A 146 2.44 5.03 -4.10
CA ALA A 146 2.82 3.72 -3.58
C ALA A 146 1.64 3.03 -2.88
N SER A 147 0.83 3.77 -2.13
CA SER A 147 -0.40 3.25 -1.52
C SER A 147 -1.42 2.78 -2.56
N LEU A 148 -1.61 3.50 -3.67
CA LEU A 148 -2.47 3.05 -4.77
C LEU A 148 -1.95 1.74 -5.38
N ALA A 149 -0.63 1.64 -5.59
CA ALA A 149 0.01 0.43 -6.11
C ALA A 149 -0.16 -0.76 -5.17
N ALA A 150 0.12 -0.61 -3.88
CA ALA A 150 -0.05 -1.66 -2.87
C ALA A 150 -1.50 -2.17 -2.83
N ASN A 151 -2.49 -1.27 -2.79
CA ASN A 151 -3.91 -1.63 -2.79
C ASN A 151 -4.33 -2.40 -4.06
N LYS A 152 -3.86 -1.96 -5.24
CA LYS A 152 -4.17 -2.65 -6.49
C LYS A 152 -3.51 -4.02 -6.58
N LEU A 153 -2.25 -4.10 -6.14
CA LEU A 153 -1.46 -5.34 -6.11
C LEU A 153 -2.09 -6.36 -5.18
N ALA A 154 -2.48 -5.97 -3.96
CA ALA A 154 -3.18 -6.84 -3.02
C ALA A 154 -4.40 -7.50 -3.66
N ARG A 155 -5.28 -6.72 -4.30
CA ARG A 155 -6.47 -7.25 -5.01
C ARG A 155 -6.13 -8.18 -6.17
N VAL A 156 -5.03 -7.94 -6.87
CA VAL A 156 -4.61 -8.75 -8.03
C VAL A 156 -3.99 -10.06 -7.58
N LEU A 157 -3.15 -10.02 -6.56
CA LEU A 157 -2.57 -11.22 -5.95
C LEU A 157 -3.64 -12.05 -5.24
N GLU A 158 -4.61 -11.43 -4.57
CA GLU A 158 -5.76 -12.14 -3.98
C GLU A 158 -6.56 -12.89 -5.04
N LYS A 159 -6.94 -12.21 -6.14
CA LYS A 159 -7.60 -12.86 -7.29
C LYS A 159 -6.77 -14.00 -7.85
N ARG A 160 -5.44 -13.85 -7.86
CA ARG A 160 -4.53 -14.89 -8.33
C ARG A 160 -4.49 -16.09 -7.37
N ALA A 161 -4.42 -15.87 -6.06
CA ALA A 161 -4.50 -16.95 -5.06
C ALA A 161 -5.79 -17.76 -5.25
N TRP A 162 -6.93 -17.08 -5.39
CA TRP A 162 -8.22 -17.74 -5.66
C TRP A 162 -8.27 -18.51 -6.99
N SER A 163 -7.49 -18.11 -7.99
CA SER A 163 -7.45 -18.80 -9.28
C SER A 163 -6.84 -20.21 -9.21
N TYR A 164 -6.08 -20.51 -8.14
CA TYR A 164 -5.50 -21.82 -7.89
C TYR A 164 -6.39 -22.76 -7.06
N PHE A 165 -7.66 -22.41 -6.83
CA PHE A 165 -8.60 -23.21 -6.07
C PHE A 165 -8.63 -24.69 -6.52
N GLY A 166 -8.33 -25.61 -5.61
CA GLY A 166 -8.31 -27.06 -5.84
C GLY A 166 -7.18 -27.58 -6.74
N ARG A 167 -6.16 -26.75 -7.02
CA ARG A 167 -5.08 -27.06 -7.97
C ARG A 167 -3.69 -27.00 -7.36
N LEU A 168 -3.50 -26.41 -6.19
CA LEU A 168 -2.18 -26.36 -5.57
C LEU A 168 -1.85 -27.69 -4.90
N THR A 169 -0.62 -28.16 -5.05
CA THR A 169 -0.06 -29.16 -4.13
C THR A 169 0.35 -28.49 -2.81
N ALA A 170 0.60 -29.28 -1.76
CA ALA A 170 1.10 -28.73 -0.49
C ALA A 170 2.42 -27.95 -0.68
N LEU A 171 3.39 -28.51 -1.41
CA LEU A 171 4.64 -27.83 -1.73
C LEU A 171 4.43 -26.60 -2.63
N GLY A 172 3.50 -26.68 -3.59
CA GLY A 172 3.12 -25.55 -4.44
C GLY A 172 2.47 -24.40 -3.65
N GLY A 173 1.68 -24.73 -2.62
CA GLY A 173 1.11 -23.78 -1.68
C GLY A 173 2.18 -23.03 -0.87
N LEU A 174 3.19 -23.75 -0.34
CA LEU A 174 4.32 -23.14 0.36
C LEU A 174 5.17 -22.25 -0.55
N ARG A 175 5.44 -22.67 -1.78
CA ARG A 175 6.15 -21.86 -2.78
C ARG A 175 5.37 -20.58 -3.12
N LEU A 176 4.06 -20.70 -3.35
CA LEU A 176 3.20 -19.57 -3.64
C LEU A 176 3.18 -18.55 -2.49
N GLU A 177 3.11 -19.03 -1.25
CA GLU A 177 3.17 -18.18 -0.06
C GLU A 177 4.50 -17.44 0.04
N SER A 178 5.61 -18.15 -0.18
CA SER A 178 6.96 -17.56 -0.16
C SER A 178 7.11 -16.46 -1.22
N ASP A 179 6.70 -16.73 -2.46
CA ASP A 179 6.75 -15.75 -3.55
C ASP A 179 5.92 -14.50 -3.25
N PHE A 180 4.70 -14.68 -2.73
CA PHE A 180 3.81 -13.56 -2.40
C PHE A 180 4.37 -12.75 -1.23
N SER A 181 4.89 -13.41 -0.20
CA SER A 181 5.57 -12.76 0.94
C SER A 181 6.81 -11.98 0.49
N GLY A 182 7.57 -12.52 -0.48
CA GLY A 182 8.69 -11.85 -1.11
C GLY A 182 8.27 -10.58 -1.85
N ILE A 183 7.22 -10.65 -2.68
CA ILE A 183 6.66 -9.47 -3.37
C ILE A 183 6.20 -8.41 -2.36
N ILE A 184 5.49 -8.81 -1.30
CA ILE A 184 5.03 -7.89 -0.24
C ILE A 184 6.22 -7.21 0.43
N SER A 185 7.30 -7.96 0.67
CA SER A 185 8.52 -7.43 1.29
C SER A 185 9.23 -6.41 0.40
N VAL A 186 9.25 -6.63 -0.92
CA VAL A 186 9.80 -5.66 -1.90
C VAL A 186 8.98 -4.36 -1.92
N ILE A 187 7.64 -4.46 -1.90
CA ILE A 187 6.76 -3.28 -1.94
C ILE A 187 6.88 -2.46 -0.66
N ALA A 188 6.89 -3.14 0.49
CA ALA A 188 6.92 -2.52 1.80
C ALA A 188 8.35 -2.27 2.34
N GLN A 189 9.37 -2.37 1.49
CA GLN A 189 10.78 -2.22 1.89
C GLN A 189 11.05 -0.87 2.55
N ASP A 190 10.48 0.20 2.00
CA ASP A 190 10.67 1.58 2.47
C ASP A 190 9.59 2.04 3.45
N ASP A 191 8.40 1.43 3.41
CA ASP A 191 7.23 1.81 4.20
C ASP A 191 6.43 0.58 4.60
N TYR A 192 6.51 0.23 5.89
CA TYR A 192 5.85 -0.94 6.46
C TYR A 192 4.31 -0.84 6.41
N ALA A 193 3.75 0.37 6.37
CA ALA A 193 2.30 0.57 6.27
C ALA A 193 1.74 0.00 4.96
N LEU A 194 2.56 -0.10 3.91
CA LEU A 194 2.17 -0.70 2.63
C LEU A 194 1.89 -2.21 2.72
N ARG A 195 2.16 -2.86 3.86
CA ARG A 195 1.76 -4.26 4.11
C ARG A 195 0.28 -4.41 4.43
N GLU A 196 -0.35 -3.39 5.03
CA GLU A 196 -1.72 -3.46 5.52
C GLU A 196 -2.73 -3.96 4.46
N PRO A 197 -2.69 -3.49 3.18
CA PRO A 197 -3.60 -3.97 2.15
C PRO A 197 -3.49 -5.47 1.86
N PHE A 198 -2.36 -6.11 2.18
CA PHE A 198 -2.11 -7.53 1.91
C PHE A 198 -2.53 -8.46 3.05
N THR A 199 -3.00 -7.92 4.19
CA THR A 199 -3.34 -8.73 5.37
C THR A 199 -4.35 -9.84 5.05
N GLN A 200 -5.40 -9.52 4.29
CA GLN A 200 -6.40 -10.51 3.87
C GLN A 200 -5.79 -11.60 2.97
N LEU A 201 -4.89 -11.23 2.05
CA LEU A 201 -4.19 -12.19 1.21
C LEU A 201 -3.29 -13.12 2.05
N GLN A 202 -2.59 -12.59 3.04
CA GLN A 202 -1.76 -13.38 3.95
C GLN A 202 -2.61 -14.34 4.78
N GLU A 203 -3.78 -13.92 5.27
CA GLU A 203 -4.72 -14.82 5.96
C GLU A 203 -5.22 -15.95 5.03
N ILE A 204 -5.56 -15.64 3.77
CA ILE A 204 -5.97 -16.66 2.78
C ILE A 204 -4.89 -17.71 2.59
N LEU A 205 -3.63 -17.29 2.41
CA LEU A 205 -2.50 -18.20 2.21
C LEU A 205 -2.20 -19.03 3.46
N ALA A 206 -2.26 -18.42 4.65
CA ALA A 206 -2.06 -19.12 5.92
C ALA A 206 -3.10 -20.24 6.10
N ILE A 207 -4.38 -19.97 5.85
CA ILE A 207 -5.44 -20.98 5.94
C ILE A 207 -5.28 -22.08 4.88
N ALA A 208 -4.85 -21.70 3.67
CA ALA A 208 -4.61 -22.65 2.59
C ALA A 208 -3.50 -23.66 2.95
N ASN A 209 -2.43 -23.20 3.59
CA ASN A 209 -1.24 -24.00 3.93
C ASN A 209 -1.27 -24.62 5.35
N MET A 210 -2.22 -24.25 6.20
CA MET A 210 -2.40 -24.79 7.56
C MET A 210 -2.45 -26.32 7.59
N GLU A 211 -1.90 -27.00 8.60
CA GLU A 211 -1.92 -28.47 8.65
C GLU A 211 -3.33 -29.04 8.94
N ASP A 212 -3.54 -30.35 8.77
CA ASP A 212 -4.84 -30.99 9.07
C ASP A 212 -5.10 -31.04 10.58
N ASP A 213 -4.08 -31.40 11.37
CA ASP A 213 -4.18 -31.44 12.83
C ASP A 213 -4.48 -30.03 13.41
N GLU A 214 -3.79 -28.99 12.92
CA GLU A 214 -4.03 -27.59 13.32
C GLU A 214 -5.46 -27.12 12.98
N TRP A 215 -5.97 -27.55 11.83
CA TRP A 215 -7.34 -27.23 11.42
C TRP A 215 -8.39 -27.94 12.28
N ASP A 216 -8.17 -29.22 12.59
CA ASP A 216 -9.05 -30.00 13.45
C ASP A 216 -9.08 -29.46 14.89
N GLU A 217 -7.95 -28.95 15.39
CA GLU A 217 -7.88 -28.22 16.66
C GLU A 217 -8.71 -26.92 16.64
N LEU A 218 -8.65 -26.15 15.55
CA LEU A 218 -9.48 -24.96 15.36
C LEU A 218 -10.98 -25.28 15.21
N GLU A 219 -11.31 -26.43 14.62
CA GLU A 219 -12.69 -26.88 14.43
C GLU A 219 -13.30 -27.46 15.71
N SER A 220 -12.51 -28.21 16.49
CA SER A 220 -12.92 -28.82 17.76
C SER A 220 -13.14 -27.82 18.90
N GLY A 221 -12.78 -26.54 18.71
CA GLY A 221 -13.15 -25.44 19.58
C GLY A 221 -12.45 -25.43 20.95
N TYR A 222 -11.35 -26.20 21.08
CA TYR A 222 -10.49 -26.11 22.27
C TYR A 222 -9.84 -24.74 22.43
N ASP A 223 -9.68 -23.98 21.33
CA ASP A 223 -9.38 -22.55 21.33
C ASP A 223 -10.63 -21.75 20.89
N SER A 224 -11.57 -21.58 21.81
CA SER A 224 -12.92 -20.99 21.57
C SER A 224 -12.91 -19.46 21.45
N SER A 225 -11.84 -18.90 20.87
CA SER A 225 -11.87 -17.52 20.41
C SER A 225 -12.09 -17.50 18.90
N ARG A 226 -13.18 -16.83 18.46
CA ARG A 226 -13.34 -16.35 17.08
C ARG A 226 -12.12 -15.59 16.54
N GLN A 227 -11.17 -15.24 17.41
CA GLN A 227 -9.88 -14.62 17.09
C GLN A 227 -8.88 -15.56 16.40
N GLY A 228 -9.11 -16.89 16.38
CA GLY A 228 -8.20 -17.87 15.78
C GLY A 228 -8.47 -18.26 14.31
N ARG A 229 -9.73 -18.14 13.82
CA ARG A 229 -10.10 -18.72 12.51
C ARG A 229 -9.84 -17.81 11.29
N SER A 230 -9.99 -16.50 11.48
CA SER A 230 -9.60 -15.40 10.58
C SER A 230 -10.27 -14.14 11.12
N ARG A 231 -9.57 -13.00 11.11
CA ARG A 231 -10.16 -11.73 11.58
C ARG A 231 -10.87 -10.97 10.46
N LEU A 232 -10.58 -11.31 9.20
CA LEU A 232 -10.98 -10.54 8.03
C LEU A 232 -11.86 -11.31 7.01
N LEU A 233 -11.90 -12.64 7.07
CA LEU A 233 -12.62 -13.48 6.12
C LEU A 233 -13.97 -13.95 6.66
N SER A 234 -14.92 -14.22 5.74
CA SER A 234 -16.19 -14.88 6.08
C SER A 234 -16.00 -16.40 6.28
N ASP A 235 -16.92 -17.06 6.98
CA ASP A 235 -16.86 -18.52 7.19
C ASP A 235 -16.85 -19.29 5.85
N GLU A 236 -17.54 -18.77 4.82
CA GLU A 236 -17.54 -19.33 3.47
C GLU A 236 -16.16 -19.17 2.80
N ASP A 237 -15.55 -18.00 2.91
CA ASP A 237 -14.22 -17.73 2.36
C ASP A 237 -13.13 -18.55 3.07
N VAL A 238 -13.26 -18.75 4.38
CA VAL A 238 -12.37 -19.62 5.16
C VAL A 238 -12.45 -21.07 4.65
N ALA A 239 -13.67 -21.62 4.50
CA ALA A 239 -13.87 -22.97 3.97
C ALA A 239 -13.39 -23.12 2.51
N LYS A 240 -13.48 -22.04 1.74
CA LYS A 240 -12.98 -21.98 0.36
C LYS A 240 -11.45 -21.89 0.32
N ALA A 241 -10.82 -21.09 1.18
CA ALA A 241 -9.38 -20.94 1.29
C ALA A 241 -8.73 -22.29 1.63
N ARG A 242 -9.33 -23.06 2.53
CA ARG A 242 -8.86 -24.40 2.90
C ARG A 242 -8.75 -25.36 1.71
N LYS A 243 -9.63 -25.21 0.72
CA LYS A 243 -9.69 -26.06 -0.49
C LYS A 243 -8.77 -25.57 -1.61
N ILE A 244 -7.98 -24.52 -1.40
CA ILE A 244 -7.02 -24.04 -2.39
C ILE A 244 -5.93 -25.11 -2.61
N VAL A 245 -5.39 -25.66 -1.52
CA VAL A 245 -4.42 -26.75 -1.55
C VAL A 245 -5.16 -28.08 -1.61
N ARG A 246 -4.82 -28.90 -2.60
CA ARG A 246 -5.23 -30.30 -2.73
C ARG A 246 -4.48 -31.11 -1.68
N ARG A 247 -5.25 -31.73 -0.79
CA ARG A 247 -4.79 -32.64 0.26
C ARG A 247 -5.18 -34.05 -0.10
#